data_AF-A0A9P6K9F9-F1
#
_entry.id   AF-A0A9P6K9F9-F1
#
_cell.length_a   1.000
_cell.length_b   1.000
_cell.length_c   1.000
_cell.angle_alpha   90.00
_cell.angle_beta   90.00
_cell.angle_gamma   90.00
#
_symmetry.space_group_name_H-M   'P 1'
#
loop_
_entity.id
_entity.type
_entity.pdbx_description
1 polymer ?
#
loop_
_entity_poly.entity_id
_entity_poly.type
_entity_poly.pdbx_seq_one_letter_code
_entity_poly.pdbx_strand_id
1 'polypeptide(L)'
;GGLYFWSSRLAGDSGPFYAWVTGWWNLLGQFGCTAGIDFGLALLLSSVITLATGQEFESWHIVLIYFAILIAHGLINTFMVKLIALMNTVSVWVHIGGVIIILVTLLVKTENKASAEFVFTHFVNNTGWSSAVYHSTVGQSHSYDASAHMTEETKNADVAGPIGILMAVGVSFIAGLGYLLALTF
;
A
#
# COMPACT_ATOMS: atom_id res chain seq x y z
N GLY A 1 1.21 -22.24 4.27
CA GLY A 1 2.36 -21.47 4.76
C GLY A 1 2.03 -20.01 4.75
N GLY A 2 3.05 -19.18 4.94
CA GLY A 2 2.90 -17.79 5.40
C GLY A 2 3.27 -17.65 6.88
N LEU A 3 3.03 -16.47 7.45
CA LEU A 3 3.64 -16.09 8.72
C LEU A 3 3.22 -16.94 9.92
N TYR A 4 1.99 -17.44 9.96
CA TYR A 4 1.54 -18.31 11.06
C TYR A 4 2.30 -19.65 11.05
N PHE A 5 2.66 -20.15 9.86
CA PHE A 5 3.42 -21.39 9.73
C PHE A 5 4.88 -21.16 10.16
N TRP A 6 5.49 -20.05 9.73
CA TRP A 6 6.83 -19.67 10.15
C TRP A 6 6.92 -19.42 11.65
N SER A 7 5.95 -18.70 12.23
CA SER A 7 5.91 -18.46 13.68
C SER A 7 5.73 -19.76 14.47
N SER A 8 4.90 -20.69 13.97
CA SER A 8 4.75 -22.01 14.59
C SER A 8 6.04 -22.82 14.62
N ARG A 9 6.87 -22.71 13.58
CA ARG A 9 8.07 -23.54 13.43
C ARG A 9 9.29 -22.96 14.13
N LEU A 10 9.33 -21.64 14.29
CA LEU A 10 10.41 -20.93 14.98
C LEU A 10 10.22 -20.91 16.51
N ALA A 11 8.98 -21.02 17.00
CA ALA A 11 8.69 -20.84 18.43
C ALA A 11 8.79 -22.11 19.30
N GLY A 12 9.34 -23.21 18.77
CA GLY A 12 9.55 -24.46 19.53
C GLY A 12 8.26 -25.01 20.15
N ASP A 13 8.30 -25.34 21.44
CA ASP A 13 7.17 -25.92 22.18
C ASP A 13 5.94 -24.99 22.28
N SER A 14 6.16 -23.68 22.13
CA SER A 14 5.09 -22.67 22.12
C SER A 14 4.50 -22.42 20.73
N GLY A 15 4.92 -23.21 19.72
CA GLY A 15 4.52 -23.08 18.31
C GLY A 15 3.02 -22.85 18.09
N PRO A 16 2.10 -23.66 18.66
CA PRO A 16 0.66 -23.47 18.48
C PRO A 16 0.13 -22.13 18.99
N PHE A 17 0.67 -21.61 20.10
CA PHE A 17 0.25 -20.34 20.68
C PHE A 17 0.67 -19.16 19.78
N TYR A 18 1.94 -19.13 19.35
CA TYR A 18 2.42 -18.06 18.47
C TYR A 18 1.76 -18.10 17.09
N ALA A 19 1.48 -19.29 16.55
CA ALA A 19 0.72 -19.45 15.31
C ALA A 19 -0.68 -18.84 15.44
N TRP A 20 -1.38 -19.10 16.55
CA TRP A 20 -2.71 -18.57 16.83
C TRP A 20 -2.69 -17.04 16.94
N VAL A 21 -1.75 -16.47 17.70
CA VAL A 21 -1.59 -15.02 17.83
C VAL A 21 -1.28 -14.39 16.46
N THR A 22 -0.30 -14.91 15.73
CA THR A 22 0.06 -14.41 14.40
C THR A 22 -1.12 -14.49 13.42
N GLY A 23 -1.88 -15.58 13.45
CA GLY A 23 -3.05 -15.75 12.58
C GLY A 23 -4.13 -14.70 12.83
N TRP A 24 -4.46 -14.41 14.10
CA TRP A 24 -5.47 -13.39 14.43
C TRP A 24 -5.03 -11.98 14.04
N TRP A 25 -3.79 -11.61 14.33
CA TRP A 25 -3.27 -10.29 13.94
C TRP A 25 -3.19 -10.15 12.43
N ASN A 26 -2.81 -11.21 11.71
CA ASN A 26 -2.81 -11.20 10.25
C ASN A 26 -4.23 -11.03 9.69
N LEU A 27 -5.22 -11.77 10.21
CA LEU A 27 -6.62 -11.65 9.80
C LEU A 27 -7.18 -10.24 10.02
N LEU A 28 -6.98 -9.68 11.21
CA LEU A 28 -7.43 -8.32 11.54
C LEU A 28 -6.72 -7.28 10.66
N GLY A 29 -5.42 -7.45 10.44
CA GLY A 29 -4.63 -6.60 9.54
C GLY A 29 -5.18 -6.62 8.12
N GLN A 30 -5.54 -7.80 7.60
CA GLN A 30 -6.08 -7.91 6.24
C GLN A 30 -7.47 -7.29 6.07
N PHE A 31 -8.34 -7.41 7.07
CA PHE A 31 -9.62 -6.70 7.05
C PHE A 31 -9.42 -5.18 7.11
N GLY A 32 -8.53 -4.70 7.98
CA GLY A 32 -8.21 -3.27 8.08
C GLY A 32 -7.60 -2.73 6.78
N CYS A 33 -6.68 -3.47 6.17
CA CYS A 33 -6.03 -3.12 4.91
C CYS A 33 -7.04 -3.03 3.76
N THR A 34 -7.86 -4.07 3.58
CA THR A 34 -8.89 -4.12 2.54
C THR A 34 -9.90 -2.97 2.70
N ALA A 35 -10.39 -2.78 3.93
CA ALA A 35 -11.33 -1.69 4.22
C ALA A 35 -10.72 -0.31 3.95
N GLY A 36 -9.46 -0.09 4.35
CA GLY A 36 -8.76 1.17 4.15
C GLY A 36 -8.53 1.49 2.67
N ILE A 37 -8.09 0.50 1.89
CA ILE A 37 -7.84 0.67 0.45
C ILE A 37 -9.15 0.95 -0.30
N ASP A 38 -10.19 0.16 -0.05
CA ASP A 38 -11.47 0.30 -0.74
C ASP A 38 -12.18 1.61 -0.35
N PHE A 39 -12.01 2.07 0.89
CA PHE A 39 -12.51 3.37 1.32
C PHE A 39 -11.75 4.51 0.63
N GLY A 40 -10.42 4.41 0.54
CA GLY A 40 -9.60 5.35 -0.25
C GLY A 40 -10.02 5.41 -1.72
N LEU A 41 -10.34 4.25 -2.32
CA LEU A 41 -10.86 4.18 -3.68
C LEU A 41 -12.23 4.85 -3.81
N ALA A 42 -13.14 4.66 -2.85
CA ALA A 42 -14.44 5.32 -2.83
C ALA A 42 -14.31 6.84 -2.76
N LEU A 43 -13.38 7.36 -1.94
CA LEU A 43 -13.07 8.77 -1.85
C LEU A 43 -12.53 9.30 -3.19
N LEU A 44 -11.52 8.65 -3.76
CA LEU A 44 -10.92 9.04 -5.04
C LEU A 44 -11.95 9.04 -6.17
N LEU A 45 -12.77 8.00 -6.27
CA LEU A 45 -13.82 7.91 -7.28
C LEU A 45 -14.83 9.05 -7.14
N SER A 46 -15.27 9.34 -5.91
CA SER A 46 -16.18 10.45 -5.64
C SER A 46 -15.55 11.78 -6.06
N SER A 47 -14.28 12.03 -5.70
CA SER A 47 -13.56 13.25 -6.09
C SER A 47 -13.40 13.41 -7.60
N VAL A 48 -13.13 12.32 -8.33
CA VAL A 48 -13.02 12.34 -9.80
C VAL A 48 -14.37 12.68 -10.44
N ILE A 49 -15.47 12.11 -9.94
CA ILE A 49 -16.82 12.41 -10.44
C ILE A 49 -17.18 13.86 -10.14
N THR A 50 -16.89 14.36 -8.94
CA THR A 50 -17.08 15.78 -8.58
C THR A 50 -16.28 16.70 -9.51
N LEU A 51 -15.02 16.37 -9.81
CA LEU A 51 -14.21 17.15 -10.73
C LEU A 51 -14.80 17.19 -12.16
N ALA A 52 -15.38 16.09 -12.61
CA ALA A 52 -15.94 15.97 -13.96
C ALA A 52 -17.33 16.60 -14.11
N THR A 53 -18.14 16.60 -13.05
CA THR A 53 -19.58 16.95 -13.11
C THR A 53 -19.95 18.17 -12.26
N GLY A 54 -19.10 18.58 -11.34
CA GLY A 54 -19.39 19.60 -10.33
C GLY A 54 -20.33 19.12 -9.22
N GLN A 55 -20.74 17.85 -9.22
CA GLN A 55 -21.63 17.30 -8.20
C GLN A 55 -20.84 16.87 -6.96
N GLU A 56 -21.17 17.46 -5.81
CA GLU A 56 -20.60 17.10 -4.52
C GLU A 56 -21.29 15.86 -3.94
N PHE A 57 -20.50 14.96 -3.32
CA PHE A 57 -21.03 13.78 -2.64
C PHE A 57 -21.03 14.00 -1.13
N GLU A 58 -22.22 13.89 -0.53
CA GLU A 58 -22.31 13.78 0.93
C GLU A 58 -21.69 12.47 1.45
N SER A 59 -21.26 12.46 2.70
CA SER A 59 -20.57 11.32 3.32
C SER A 59 -21.30 9.98 3.21
N TRP A 60 -22.64 9.97 3.25
CA TRP A 60 -23.40 8.73 3.13
C TRP A 60 -23.36 8.13 1.72
N HIS A 61 -23.24 8.97 0.67
CA HIS A 61 -23.07 8.48 -0.70
C HIS A 61 -21.72 7.77 -0.86
N ILE A 62 -20.67 8.32 -0.26
CA ILE A 62 -19.32 7.73 -0.26
C ILE A 62 -19.35 6.35 0.40
N VAL A 63 -20.10 6.20 1.49
CA VAL A 63 -20.30 4.92 2.16
C VAL A 63 -21.02 3.91 1.26
N LEU A 64 -22.02 4.32 0.48
CA LEU A 64 -22.69 3.42 -0.47
C LEU A 64 -21.76 3.00 -1.62
N ILE A 65 -20.98 3.93 -2.17
CA ILE A 65 -19.96 3.64 -3.18
C ILE A 65 -18.95 2.64 -2.63
N TYR A 66 -18.50 2.84 -1.39
CA TYR A 66 -17.59 1.94 -0.69
C TYR A 66 -18.17 0.53 -0.56
N PHE A 67 -19.44 0.38 -0.14
CA PHE A 67 -20.09 -0.93 -0.09
C PHE A 67 -20.20 -1.59 -1.47
N ALA A 68 -20.51 -0.81 -2.52
CA ALA A 68 -20.57 -1.33 -3.87
C ALA A 68 -19.20 -1.85 -4.35
N ILE A 69 -18.12 -1.11 -4.05
CA ILE A 69 -16.73 -1.52 -4.33
C ILE A 69 -16.39 -2.82 -3.61
N LEU A 70 -16.68 -2.93 -2.30
CA LEU A 70 -16.42 -4.14 -1.52
C LEU A 70 -17.13 -5.37 -2.11
N ILE A 71 -18.39 -5.23 -2.50
CA ILE A 71 -19.15 -6.33 -3.12
C ILE A 71 -18.50 -6.71 -4.46
N ALA A 72 -18.16 -5.73 -5.29
CA ALA A 72 -17.52 -5.97 -6.59
C ALA A 72 -16.15 -6.67 -6.42
N HIS A 73 -15.29 -6.19 -5.53
CA HIS A 73 -14.02 -6.83 -5.21
C HIS A 73 -14.21 -8.24 -4.66
N GLY A 74 -15.18 -8.46 -3.75
CA GLY A 74 -15.50 -9.79 -3.24
C GLY A 74 -15.93 -10.77 -4.33
N LEU A 75 -16.75 -10.32 -5.30
CA LEU A 75 -17.16 -11.12 -6.45
C LEU A 75 -15.99 -11.43 -7.39
N ILE A 76 -15.16 -10.44 -7.71
CA ILE A 76 -13.97 -10.62 -8.56
C ILE A 76 -13.00 -11.61 -7.89
N ASN A 77 -12.77 -11.45 -6.58
CA ASN A 77 -11.91 -12.34 -5.79
C ASN A 77 -12.43 -13.78 -5.76
N THR A 78 -13.74 -13.97 -5.71
CA THR A 78 -14.35 -15.31 -5.64
C THR A 78 -14.39 -15.99 -7.00
N PHE A 79 -14.71 -15.27 -8.08
CA PHE A 79 -15.05 -15.87 -9.37
C PHE A 79 -14.03 -15.65 -10.49
N MET A 80 -13.11 -14.68 -10.35
CA MET A 80 -12.29 -14.20 -11.47
C MET A 80 -10.78 -14.24 -11.19
N VAL A 81 -10.27 -15.36 -10.67
CA VAL A 81 -8.84 -15.54 -10.35
C VAL A 81 -7.90 -15.25 -11.55
N LYS A 82 -8.30 -15.62 -12.78
CA LYS A 82 -7.51 -15.32 -14.00
C LYS A 82 -7.44 -13.82 -14.29
N LEU A 83 -8.52 -13.07 -14.02
CA LEU A 83 -8.54 -11.62 -14.17
C LEU A 83 -7.59 -10.97 -13.15
N ILE A 84 -7.58 -11.48 -11.92
CA ILE A 84 -6.69 -10.98 -10.86
C ILE A 84 -5.22 -11.19 -11.24
N ALA A 85 -4.87 -12.35 -11.79
CA ALA A 85 -3.50 -12.59 -12.27
C ALA A 85 -3.09 -11.60 -13.38
N LEU A 86 -4.01 -11.28 -14.30
CA LEU A 86 -3.79 -10.27 -15.34
C LEU A 86 -3.65 -8.87 -14.74
N MET A 87 -4.57 -8.48 -13.85
CA MET A 87 -4.55 -7.18 -13.17
C MET A 87 -3.26 -6.98 -12.38
N ASN A 88 -2.77 -8.01 -11.68
CA ASN A 88 -1.51 -7.95 -10.96
C ASN A 88 -0.33 -7.69 -11.91
N THR A 89 -0.29 -8.39 -13.05
CA THR A 89 0.75 -8.20 -14.08
C THR A 89 0.73 -6.78 -14.67
N VAL A 90 -0.46 -6.27 -14.98
CA VAL A 90 -0.64 -4.90 -15.51
C VAL A 90 -0.31 -3.85 -14.46
N SER A 91 -0.70 -4.09 -13.20
CA SER A 91 -0.50 -3.17 -12.08
C SER A 91 0.95 -2.75 -11.91
N VAL A 92 1.90 -3.68 -12.07
CA VAL A 92 3.34 -3.38 -12.00
C VAL A 92 3.73 -2.28 -12.99
N TRP A 93 3.28 -2.41 -14.24
CA TRP A 93 3.60 -1.43 -15.29
C TRP A 93 2.89 -0.10 -15.09
N VAL A 94 1.65 -0.12 -14.61
CA VAL A 94 0.90 1.10 -14.29
C VAL A 94 1.57 1.87 -13.16
N HIS A 95 2.07 1.19 -12.12
CA HIS A 95 2.78 1.85 -11.03
C HIS A 95 4.12 2.43 -11.48
N ILE A 96 4.92 1.65 -12.21
CA ILE A 96 6.21 2.14 -12.74
C ILE A 96 5.99 3.33 -13.68
N GLY A 97 5.11 3.18 -14.67
CA GLY A 97 4.81 4.22 -15.64
C GLY A 97 4.17 5.45 -15.00
N GLY A 98 3.22 5.25 -14.07
CA GLY A 98 2.54 6.32 -13.34
C GLY A 98 3.50 7.16 -12.52
N VAL A 99 4.41 6.53 -11.77
CA VAL A 99 5.45 7.24 -11.03
C VAL A 99 6.33 8.06 -11.98
N ILE A 100 6.79 7.47 -13.09
CA ILE A 100 7.61 8.19 -14.08
C ILE A 100 6.85 9.39 -14.67
N ILE A 101 5.58 9.23 -15.02
CA ILE A 101 4.76 10.30 -15.58
C ILE A 101 4.62 11.45 -14.58
N ILE A 102 4.34 11.14 -13.31
CA ILE A 102 4.22 12.17 -12.26
C ILE A 102 5.56 12.90 -12.08
N LEU A 103 6.66 12.15 -11.97
CA LEU A 103 8.02 12.72 -11.84
C LEU A 103 8.35 13.66 -12.99
N VAL A 104 8.16 13.23 -14.23
CA VAL A 104 8.46 14.05 -15.42
C VAL A 104 7.56 15.27 -15.46
N THR A 105 6.26 15.11 -15.16
CA THR A 105 5.30 16.23 -15.16
C THR A 105 5.71 17.29 -14.15
N LEU A 106 6.04 16.91 -12.91
CA LEU A 106 6.50 17.83 -11.87
C LEU A 106 7.79 18.55 -12.30
N LEU A 107 8.81 17.82 -12.77
CA LEU A 107 10.08 18.42 -13.16
C LEU A 107 9.95 19.44 -14.31
N VAL A 108 9.05 19.17 -15.26
CA VAL A 108 8.83 20.02 -16.45
C VAL A 108 7.90 21.20 -16.16
N LYS A 109 6.82 21.00 -15.38
CA LYS A 109 5.81 22.06 -15.12
C LYS A 109 6.17 22.96 -13.94
N THR A 110 7.06 22.55 -13.03
CA THR A 110 7.44 23.39 -11.88
C THR A 110 8.44 24.47 -12.31
N GLU A 111 7.93 25.68 -12.53
CA GLU A 111 8.71 26.87 -12.91
C GLU A 111 9.61 27.37 -11.75
N ASN A 112 9.14 27.31 -10.51
CA ASN A 112 9.86 27.74 -9.31
C ASN A 112 10.13 26.55 -8.40
N LYS A 113 11.35 26.00 -8.49
CA LYS A 113 11.75 24.86 -7.65
C LYS A 113 12.07 25.32 -6.24
N ALA A 114 11.63 24.57 -5.23
CA ALA A 114 11.94 24.89 -3.83
C ALA A 114 13.46 24.81 -3.58
N SER A 115 13.97 25.61 -2.64
CA SER A 115 15.38 25.55 -2.27
C SER A 115 15.69 24.25 -1.53
N ALA A 116 16.89 23.70 -1.72
CA ALA A 116 17.32 22.50 -1.00
C ALA A 116 17.26 22.69 0.53
N GLU A 117 17.52 23.92 1.01
CA GLU A 117 17.35 24.27 2.42
C GLU A 117 15.90 24.07 2.88
N PHE A 118 14.92 24.58 2.13
CA PHE A 118 13.50 24.38 2.47
C PHE A 118 13.12 22.90 2.46
N VAL A 119 13.52 22.14 1.43
CA VAL A 119 13.19 20.72 1.29
C VAL A 119 13.73 19.86 2.43
N PHE A 120 14.97 20.11 2.88
CA PHE A 120 15.61 19.28 3.90
C PHE A 120 15.47 19.78 5.34
N THR A 121 15.08 21.05 5.55
CA THR A 121 15.04 21.64 6.90
C THR A 121 13.65 22.10 7.34
N HIS A 122 12.72 22.36 6.41
CA HIS A 122 11.40 22.87 6.77
C HIS A 122 10.41 21.74 7.03
N PHE A 123 9.99 21.58 8.27
CA PHE A 123 9.05 20.54 8.69
C PHE A 123 7.69 21.14 9.06
N VAL A 124 6.63 20.78 8.33
CA VAL A 124 5.24 21.19 8.64
C VAL A 124 4.51 20.03 9.31
N ASN A 125 4.20 20.18 10.60
CA ASN A 125 3.42 19.19 11.35
C ASN A 125 1.94 19.61 11.45
N ASN A 126 1.12 19.23 10.48
CA ASN A 126 -0.33 19.42 10.51
C ASN A 126 -1.10 18.18 11.01
N THR A 127 -0.41 17.21 11.62
CA THR A 127 -1.02 15.93 12.00
C THR A 127 -1.81 15.99 13.32
N GLY A 128 -1.57 17.02 14.15
CA GLY A 128 -2.15 17.12 15.49
C GLY A 128 -1.43 16.29 16.57
N TRP A 129 -0.37 15.55 16.21
CA TRP A 129 0.44 14.76 17.12
C TRP A 129 1.71 15.50 17.53
N SER A 130 2.14 15.37 18.79
CA SER A 130 3.31 16.06 19.34
C SER A 130 4.63 15.61 18.71
N SER A 131 4.72 14.36 18.23
CA SER A 131 5.90 13.82 17.53
C SER A 131 5.54 13.40 16.11
N ALA A 132 6.05 14.17 15.16
CA ALA A 132 5.87 13.84 13.75
C ALA A 132 6.71 12.62 13.31
N VAL A 133 7.82 12.36 13.99
CA VAL A 133 8.67 11.17 13.75
C VAL A 133 7.89 9.88 14.03
N TYR A 134 7.11 9.86 15.12
CA TYR A 134 6.31 8.69 15.50
C TYR A 134 5.21 8.38 14.47
N HIS A 135 4.51 9.39 13.98
CA HIS A 135 3.49 9.20 12.95
C HIS A 135 4.09 8.67 11.64
N SER A 136 5.23 9.25 11.24
CA SER A 136 5.92 8.89 10.00
C SER A 136 6.38 7.43 9.99
N THR A 137 6.85 6.90 11.11
CA THR A 137 7.35 5.51 11.21
C THR A 137 6.24 4.47 11.28
N VAL A 138 5.09 4.81 11.86
CA VAL A 138 3.92 3.91 11.90
C VAL A 138 3.41 3.64 10.48
N GLY A 139 3.28 4.66 9.62
CA GLY A 139 2.79 4.47 8.24
C GLY A 139 3.64 3.49 7.42
N GLN A 140 4.97 3.55 7.55
CA GLN A 140 5.92 2.78 6.73
C GLN A 140 6.05 1.29 7.11
N SER A 141 5.43 0.86 8.22
CA SER A 141 5.68 -0.47 8.80
C SER A 141 4.76 -1.58 8.28
N HIS A 142 3.77 -1.26 7.44
CA HIS A 142 2.64 -2.17 7.18
C HIS A 142 2.77 -3.12 5.97
N SER A 143 3.80 -2.99 5.13
CA SER A 143 3.73 -3.56 3.75
C SER A 143 4.56 -4.81 3.47
N TYR A 144 5.09 -5.51 4.49
CA TYR A 144 6.00 -6.65 4.27
C TYR A 144 5.29 -8.02 4.11
N ASP A 145 3.99 -8.05 4.37
CA ASP A 145 3.19 -9.28 4.53
C ASP A 145 2.94 -10.01 3.19
N ALA A 146 2.71 -9.26 2.11
CA ALA A 146 2.29 -9.81 0.82
C ALA A 146 3.28 -10.83 0.23
N SER A 147 4.58 -10.55 0.32
CA SER A 147 5.63 -11.46 -0.19
C SER A 147 5.69 -12.77 0.60
N ALA A 148 5.37 -12.74 1.89
CA ALA A 148 5.40 -13.94 2.75
C ALA A 148 4.25 -14.91 2.41
N HIS A 149 3.08 -14.40 2.02
CA HIS A 149 1.93 -15.25 1.63
C HIS A 149 2.15 -16.02 0.33
N MET A 150 2.87 -15.43 -0.63
CA MET A 150 3.11 -16.05 -1.95
C MET A 150 4.41 -16.85 -2.03
N THR A 151 5.15 -16.93 -0.92
CA THR A 151 6.43 -17.64 -0.90
C THR A 151 6.26 -19.14 -1.18
N GLU A 152 5.12 -19.76 -0.85
CA GLU A 152 4.88 -21.19 -1.12
C GLU A 152 4.66 -21.53 -2.60
N GLU A 153 4.21 -20.57 -3.40
CA GLU A 153 3.99 -20.74 -4.84
C GLU A 153 5.24 -20.33 -5.66
N THR A 154 6.31 -19.94 -4.98
CA THR A 154 7.56 -19.46 -5.57
C THR A 154 8.57 -20.60 -5.73
N LYS A 155 9.20 -20.70 -6.91
CA LYS A 155 10.33 -21.64 -7.11
C LYS A 155 11.54 -21.20 -6.29
N ASN A 156 12.18 -22.12 -5.57
CA ASN A 156 13.28 -21.85 -4.63
C ASN A 156 12.87 -20.88 -3.49
N ALA A 157 11.72 -21.14 -2.88
CA ALA A 157 11.09 -20.32 -1.85
C ALA A 157 12.00 -19.94 -0.67
N ASP A 158 12.93 -20.82 -0.30
CA ASP A 158 13.90 -20.65 0.78
C ASP A 158 14.92 -19.52 0.53
N VAL A 159 15.21 -19.23 -0.74
CA VAL A 159 16.14 -18.15 -1.16
C VAL A 159 15.38 -16.98 -1.79
N ALA A 160 14.44 -17.28 -2.69
CA ALA A 160 13.68 -16.28 -3.42
C ALA A 160 12.73 -15.47 -2.51
N GLY A 161 12.16 -16.09 -1.47
CA GLY A 161 11.29 -15.40 -0.50
C GLY A 161 12.03 -14.28 0.23
N PRO A 162 13.13 -14.57 0.96
CA PRO A 162 13.92 -13.55 1.66
C PRO A 162 14.48 -12.47 0.74
N ILE A 163 15.02 -12.84 -0.43
CA ILE A 163 15.55 -11.87 -1.41
C ILE A 163 14.43 -10.99 -1.94
N GLY A 164 13.26 -11.56 -2.25
CA GLY A 164 12.09 -10.82 -2.73
C GLY A 164 11.63 -9.76 -1.74
N ILE A 165 11.59 -10.09 -0.43
CA ILE A 165 11.28 -9.13 0.64
C ILE A 165 12.30 -7.99 0.63
N LEU A 166 13.60 -8.30 0.70
CA LEU A 166 14.66 -7.27 0.75
C LEU A 166 14.66 -6.37 -0.50
N MET A 167 14.47 -6.95 -1.67
CA MET A 167 14.38 -6.21 -2.94
C MET A 167 13.15 -5.30 -2.96
N ALA A 168 12.00 -5.77 -2.49
CA ALA A 168 10.79 -4.96 -2.41
C ALA A 168 11.00 -3.74 -1.49
N VAL A 169 11.65 -3.93 -0.33
CA VAL A 169 11.99 -2.82 0.58
C VAL A 169 12.96 -1.84 -0.07
N GLY A 170 14.07 -2.34 -0.62
CA GLY A 170 15.11 -1.51 -1.20
C GLY A 170 14.62 -0.69 -2.40
N VAL A 171 13.89 -1.32 -3.32
CA VAL A 171 13.34 -0.64 -4.50
C VAL A 171 12.28 0.38 -4.10
N SER A 172 11.38 0.03 -3.17
CA SER A 172 10.34 0.95 -2.69
C SER A 172 10.94 2.14 -1.94
N PHE A 173 12.02 1.94 -1.19
CA PHE A 173 12.74 3.02 -0.53
C PHE A 173 13.35 3.99 -1.54
N ILE A 174 14.07 3.48 -2.55
CA ILE A 174 14.72 4.33 -3.57
C ILE A 174 13.66 5.07 -4.41
N ALA A 175 12.64 4.36 -4.88
CA ALA A 175 11.56 4.95 -5.67
C ALA A 175 10.74 5.97 -4.86
N GLY A 176 10.39 5.63 -3.62
CA GLY A 176 9.68 6.51 -2.71
C GLY A 176 10.47 7.76 -2.34
N LEU A 177 11.77 7.63 -2.09
CA LEU A 177 12.66 8.78 -1.86
C LEU A 177 12.74 9.69 -3.09
N GLY A 178 12.93 9.11 -4.28
CA GLY A 178 12.94 9.86 -5.53
C GLY A 178 11.64 10.61 -5.79
N TYR A 179 10.50 9.96 -5.52
CA TYR A 179 9.17 10.56 -5.61
C TYR A 179 8.96 11.70 -4.62
N LEU A 180 9.34 11.50 -3.35
CA LEU A 180 9.22 12.54 -2.33
C LEU A 180 10.07 13.76 -2.67
N LEU A 181 11.32 13.55 -3.09
CA LEU A 181 12.20 14.65 -3.51
C LEU A 181 11.58 15.44 -4.66
N ALA A 182 11.09 14.76 -5.70
CA ALA A 182 10.47 15.41 -6.84
C ALA A 182 9.15 16.13 -6.52
N LEU A 183 8.42 15.70 -5.48
CA LEU A 183 7.24 16.42 -4.99
C LEU A 183 7.60 17.66 -4.19
N THR A 184 8.68 17.60 -3.42
CA THR A 184 9.10 18.72 -2.54
C THR A 184 9.88 19.81 -3.26
N PHE A 185 10.55 19.47 -4.37
CA PHE A 185 11.27 20.41 -5.22
C PHE A 185 10.37 21.05 -6.28
#